data_AF-A0A4D7BC94-F1
#
_entry.id   AF-A0A4D7BC94-F1
#
_cell.length_a   1.000
_cell.length_b   1.000
_cell.length_c   1.000
_cell.angle_alpha   90.00
_cell.angle_beta   90.00
_cell.angle_gamma   90.00
#
_symmetry.space_group_name_H-M   'P 1'
#
loop_
_entity.id
_entity.type
_entity.pdbx_description
1 polymer ?
#
loop_
_entity_poly.entity_id
_entity_poly.type
_entity_poly.pdbx_seq_one_letter_code
_entity_poly.pdbx_strand_id
1 'polypeptide(L)'
;MSTHEDHETNPSDAAEISQGPASSPQGGGLSRRNILLSSTTLAAIAATAPFGDAQAQQRPAQPGQPAQAPQPAAPAATGRRPNILVIFGDDIGQANISAYTFGLMGYKTPNIDRIAREGMMFTDYYAEQSCTAGRSSFITGQCTLRTGLSKVGTPGSPVGLQASDATIAELLKPLGYATGQFGKNHLGDKDEYLPTAHGFDEFFGNLYHLNAEEEPESRTYPRDPEFRKKFGPRGVIRSTADGKIEDTGPLTKKRMETIDDETSTAAMDFMDRQVKASKPFFCWFNATRMHLRTHVRAEHRDQPGLTSRTEYADGMIEHDNTIGIILKKLEDLGIANDTIVLYTTDNGPHMNSWPDGGMTPFRSEKNTNWEGAFRVPCMMRWPGRIRPGQISNEIVSGQDWLPTLLAAAGDPDIKAKLLRGHTAGSKTFKNHLDGFNQLPYLTGQQERGARKSFIYFNDDGDLVAVRHENWKVVFEEQRAQGTLRIWAEPFTTLRIPKLFDLRADPYERADVTSNTYYDWWMSNNYVAYIAIAEATEFLATFKDFPPAQRSASFGIDQVVEKMRRSMTASQ
;
A
#
# COMPACT_ATOMS: atom_id res chain seq x y z
N MET A 1 7.69 61.66 -24.31
CA MET A 1 6.37 62.34 -24.26
C MET A 1 5.36 61.31 -23.77
N SER A 2 4.51 61.53 -22.78
CA SER A 2 4.35 62.54 -21.72
C SER A 2 3.18 61.96 -20.90
N THR A 3 3.36 61.64 -19.61
CA THR A 3 2.77 62.33 -18.42
C THR A 3 1.25 62.10 -18.28
N HIS A 4 0.63 61.85 -17.13
CA HIS A 4 0.80 62.27 -15.72
C HIS A 4 0.22 61.15 -14.80
N GLU A 5 0.75 60.82 -13.60
CA GLU A 5 0.78 61.59 -12.32
C GLU A 5 -0.62 62.09 -11.90
N ASP A 6 -1.04 62.20 -10.64
CA ASP A 6 -0.64 61.75 -9.30
C ASP A 6 -1.79 62.25 -8.40
N HIS A 7 -1.99 61.64 -7.22
CA HIS A 7 -1.98 62.41 -5.96
C HIS A 7 -2.15 61.51 -4.73
N GLU A 8 -1.07 61.48 -3.94
CA GLU A 8 -1.04 61.20 -2.51
C GLU A 8 -1.78 62.29 -1.70
N THR A 9 -2.27 61.96 -0.49
CA THR A 9 -1.70 62.47 0.78
C THR A 9 -2.43 61.92 2.02
N ASN A 10 -1.61 61.63 3.03
CA ASN A 10 -1.85 61.09 4.39
C ASN A 10 -1.99 62.28 5.39
N PRO A 11 -1.80 62.18 6.74
CA PRO A 11 -2.28 61.32 7.86
C PRO A 11 -2.79 62.17 9.07
N SER A 12 -2.81 61.57 10.29
CA SER A 12 -2.92 62.13 11.68
C SER A 12 -4.36 62.23 12.25
N ASP A 13 -4.67 61.85 13.50
CA ASP A 13 -3.96 62.03 14.78
C ASP A 13 -4.31 60.96 15.85
N ALA A 14 -3.42 60.86 16.85
CA ALA A 14 -3.50 60.04 18.06
C ALA A 14 -3.98 60.84 19.29
N ALA A 15 -4.59 60.18 20.30
CA ALA A 15 -4.55 60.57 21.72
C ALA A 15 -5.21 59.53 22.68
N GLU A 16 -4.37 58.67 23.26
CA GLU A 16 -4.14 58.35 24.69
C GLU A 16 -5.15 58.60 25.86
N ILE A 17 -5.05 57.65 26.83
CA ILE A 17 -5.20 57.69 28.32
C ILE A 17 -6.59 57.51 28.98
N SER A 18 -6.75 56.42 29.76
CA SER A 18 -6.84 56.46 31.25
C SER A 18 -7.04 55.07 31.89
N GLN A 19 -6.41 54.88 33.05
CA GLN A 19 -6.35 53.68 33.89
C GLN A 19 -7.46 53.63 34.97
N GLY A 20 -7.70 52.44 35.55
CA GLY A 20 -8.27 52.27 36.90
C GLY A 20 -8.81 50.85 37.21
N PRO A 21 -8.72 50.32 38.46
CA PRO A 21 -8.40 48.89 38.72
C PRO A 21 -9.41 48.08 39.58
N ALA A 22 -9.01 46.83 39.90
CA ALA A 22 -9.51 45.87 40.92
C ALA A 22 -10.65 44.93 40.46
N SER A 23 -10.72 43.63 40.81
CA SER A 23 -10.20 42.86 41.94
C SER A 23 -10.19 41.34 41.63
N SER A 24 -9.33 40.59 42.33
CA SER A 24 -9.34 39.11 42.42
C SER A 24 -10.43 38.61 43.40
N PRO A 25 -10.76 37.30 43.38
CA PRO A 25 -10.21 36.46 44.44
C PRO A 25 -9.75 35.05 44.01
N GLN A 26 -8.98 34.46 44.92
CA GLN A 26 -8.24 33.21 44.88
C GLN A 26 -9.12 31.95 45.02
N GLY A 27 -8.56 30.82 44.58
CA GLY A 27 -8.45 29.63 45.45
C GLY A 27 -9.25 28.39 45.05
N GLY A 28 -8.54 27.28 44.77
CA GLY A 28 -9.15 25.94 44.72
C GLY A 28 -8.38 24.93 43.89
N GLY A 29 -7.22 24.47 44.36
CA GLY A 29 -6.49 23.34 43.77
C GLY A 29 -7.19 22.01 44.02
N LEU A 30 -7.34 21.19 42.99
CA LEU A 30 -7.79 19.79 43.10
C LEU A 30 -6.59 18.86 42.98
N SER A 31 -6.28 18.19 44.09
CA SER A 31 -5.22 17.19 44.23
C SER A 31 -5.71 15.80 43.84
N ARG A 32 -4.83 15.05 43.16
CA ARG A 32 -4.96 13.62 42.79
C ARG A 32 -5.03 12.72 44.03
N ARG A 33 -6.20 12.56 44.63
CA ARG A 33 -6.53 11.45 45.54
C ARG A 33 -8.00 11.60 45.92
N ASN A 34 -8.88 10.97 45.13
CA ASN A 34 -10.19 10.44 45.50
C ASN A 34 -10.95 10.16 44.20
N ILE A 35 -11.09 8.87 43.86
CA ILE A 35 -12.25 8.22 43.25
C ILE A 35 -11.77 6.79 42.92
N LEU A 36 -11.98 5.90 43.89
CA LEU A 36 -11.98 4.46 43.71
C LEU A 36 -13.16 3.94 44.55
N LEU A 37 -13.92 3.05 43.91
CA LEU A 37 -14.84 2.07 44.50
C LEU A 37 -16.25 2.53 44.93
N SER A 38 -17.22 2.23 44.07
CA SER A 38 -18.49 1.64 44.52
C SER A 38 -19.13 0.83 43.39
N SER A 39 -18.92 -0.48 43.44
CA SER A 39 -19.69 -1.54 42.79
C SER A 39 -21.07 -1.70 43.47
N THR A 40 -22.16 -1.96 42.73
CA THR A 40 -22.99 -3.18 42.88
C THR A 40 -24.16 -3.26 41.89
N THR A 41 -24.33 -4.50 41.42
CA THR A 41 -25.42 -5.18 40.69
C THR A 41 -26.84 -4.96 41.20
N LEU A 42 -27.83 -5.01 40.27
CA LEU A 42 -29.14 -5.61 40.54
C LEU A 42 -29.72 -6.27 39.28
N ALA A 43 -29.96 -7.58 39.38
CA ALA A 43 -30.76 -8.37 38.47
C ALA A 43 -32.09 -8.70 39.16
N ALA A 44 -33.21 -8.66 38.42
CA ALA A 44 -34.48 -9.19 38.88
C ALA A 44 -35.22 -9.86 37.71
N ILE A 45 -35.52 -11.15 37.90
CA ILE A 45 -36.36 -11.99 37.04
C ILE A 45 -37.76 -12.02 37.69
N ALA A 46 -38.81 -11.87 36.88
CA ALA A 46 -40.14 -12.35 37.21
C ALA A 46 -40.89 -12.74 35.93
N ALA A 47 -41.39 -13.98 35.91
CA ALA A 47 -42.20 -14.55 34.84
C ALA A 47 -43.62 -14.82 35.36
N THR A 48 -44.65 -14.42 34.59
CA THR A 48 -46.00 -15.02 34.60
C THR A 48 -46.70 -14.72 33.27
N ALA A 49 -47.30 -15.74 32.66
CA ALA A 49 -48.09 -15.71 31.42
C ALA A 49 -49.61 -15.52 31.72
N PRO A 50 -50.56 -15.76 30.78
CA PRO A 50 -51.02 -14.82 29.75
C PRO A 50 -52.55 -14.59 29.77
N PHE A 51 -53.06 -13.44 29.30
CA PHE A 51 -54.46 -13.30 28.85
C PHE A 51 -54.63 -12.18 27.81
N GLY A 52 -55.19 -12.56 26.66
CA GLY A 52 -56.43 -11.99 26.10
C GLY A 52 -56.47 -10.55 25.58
N ASP A 53 -56.59 -10.44 24.26
CA ASP A 53 -57.38 -9.49 23.46
C ASP A 53 -57.21 -7.96 23.64
N ALA A 54 -56.58 -7.33 22.64
CA ALA A 54 -57.00 -5.99 22.19
C ALA A 54 -56.53 -5.71 20.74
N GLN A 55 -57.52 -5.71 19.84
CA GLN A 55 -57.75 -4.79 18.72
C GLN A 55 -56.58 -4.33 17.84
N ALA A 56 -56.71 -4.70 16.57
CA ALA A 56 -55.91 -4.28 15.43
C ALA A 56 -55.93 -2.75 15.21
N GLN A 57 -54.74 -2.16 15.17
CA GLN A 57 -54.46 -0.94 14.42
C GLN A 57 -53.38 -1.24 13.38
N GLN A 58 -53.76 -1.09 12.11
CA GLN A 58 -52.93 -1.30 10.94
C GLN A 58 -51.74 -0.34 10.93
N ARG A 59 -50.52 -0.88 10.92
CA ARG A 59 -49.30 -0.18 10.47
C ARG A 59 -49.00 -0.61 9.03
N PRO A 60 -48.59 0.31 8.14
CA PRO A 60 -48.33 -0.01 6.74
C PRO A 60 -47.09 -0.91 6.60
N ALA A 61 -47.21 -1.87 5.67
CA ALA A 61 -46.19 -2.87 5.35
C ALA A 61 -44.89 -2.25 4.81
N GLN A 62 -43.75 -2.75 5.28
CA GLN A 62 -42.46 -2.54 4.61
C GLN A 62 -42.41 -3.37 3.31
N PRO A 63 -41.86 -2.84 2.20
CA PRO A 63 -41.67 -3.61 0.98
C PRO A 63 -40.68 -4.76 1.20
N GLY A 64 -41.07 -5.96 0.76
CA GLY A 64 -40.34 -7.21 0.99
C GLY A 64 -38.94 -7.24 0.39
N GLN A 65 -38.03 -7.88 1.13
CA GLN A 65 -36.73 -8.30 0.61
C GLN A 65 -36.95 -9.36 -0.48
N PRO A 66 -36.28 -9.27 -1.65
CA PRO A 66 -36.33 -10.32 -2.64
C PRO A 66 -35.71 -11.61 -2.07
N ALA A 67 -36.40 -12.73 -2.29
CA ALA A 67 -35.96 -14.06 -1.90
C ALA A 67 -34.57 -14.36 -2.49
N GLN A 68 -33.61 -14.70 -1.63
CA GLN A 68 -32.27 -15.12 -2.03
C GLN A 68 -32.36 -16.40 -2.86
N ALA A 69 -31.79 -16.38 -4.07
CA ALA A 69 -31.59 -17.58 -4.87
C ALA A 69 -30.72 -18.58 -4.07
N PRO A 70 -31.00 -19.90 -4.15
CA PRO A 70 -30.23 -20.91 -3.45
C PRO A 70 -28.77 -20.88 -3.92
N GLN A 71 -27.86 -20.58 -3.00
CA GLN A 71 -26.41 -20.63 -3.24
C GLN A 71 -25.98 -22.10 -3.46
N PRO A 72 -25.06 -22.37 -4.41
CA PRO A 72 -24.41 -23.68 -4.47
C PRO A 72 -23.70 -23.95 -3.13
N ALA A 73 -23.89 -25.15 -2.59
CA ALA A 73 -23.24 -25.56 -1.35
C ALA A 73 -21.72 -25.47 -1.49
N ALA A 74 -21.07 -24.78 -0.55
CA ALA A 74 -19.61 -24.70 -0.49
C ALA A 74 -19.00 -26.10 -0.26
N PRO A 75 -18.00 -26.53 -1.04
CA PRO A 75 -17.25 -27.75 -0.75
C PRO A 75 -16.52 -27.65 0.59
N ALA A 76 -16.43 -28.77 1.32
CA ALA A 76 -15.71 -28.85 2.59
C ALA A 76 -14.21 -28.54 2.42
N ALA A 77 -13.62 -27.86 3.42
CA ALA A 77 -12.18 -27.59 3.47
C ALA A 77 -11.38 -28.90 3.41
N THR A 78 -10.45 -29.00 2.47
CA THR A 78 -9.71 -30.24 2.16
C THR A 78 -8.62 -30.61 3.18
N GLY A 79 -8.44 -29.80 4.24
CA GLY A 79 -7.37 -29.96 5.22
C GLY A 79 -5.96 -29.69 4.67
N ARG A 80 -5.82 -29.32 3.39
CA ARG A 80 -4.56 -28.92 2.75
C ARG A 80 -4.32 -27.43 2.95
N ARG A 81 -3.04 -27.04 2.96
CA ARG A 81 -2.64 -25.62 2.98
C ARG A 81 -3.04 -24.99 1.64
N PRO A 82 -3.60 -23.76 1.62
CA PRO A 82 -4.05 -23.15 0.38
C PRO A 82 -2.87 -22.75 -0.49
N ASN A 83 -3.07 -22.74 -1.81
CA ASN A 83 -2.19 -22.00 -2.71
C ASN A 83 -2.39 -20.49 -2.49
N ILE A 84 -1.36 -19.71 -2.76
CA ILE A 84 -1.38 -18.26 -2.61
C ILE A 84 -0.93 -17.66 -3.93
N LEU A 85 -1.82 -16.90 -4.57
CA LEU A 85 -1.54 -16.08 -5.74
C LEU A 85 -1.75 -14.61 -5.37
N VAL A 86 -0.68 -13.83 -5.45
CA VAL A 86 -0.74 -12.38 -5.28
C VAL A 86 -0.41 -11.73 -6.61
N ILE A 87 -1.28 -10.82 -7.04
CA ILE A 87 -1.19 -10.09 -8.30
C ILE A 87 -1.05 -8.61 -7.99
N PHE A 88 0.03 -8.00 -8.45
CA PHE A 88 0.22 -6.57 -8.41
C PHE A 88 0.12 -5.99 -9.82
N GLY A 89 -0.67 -4.92 -9.96
CA GLY A 89 -0.38 -3.89 -10.95
C GLY A 89 0.59 -2.85 -10.39
N ASP A 90 0.96 -1.87 -11.19
CA ASP A 90 1.92 -0.81 -10.85
C ASP A 90 1.34 0.58 -11.17
N ASP A 91 1.41 1.52 -10.24
CA ASP A 91 0.85 2.89 -10.35
C ASP A 91 -0.67 2.96 -10.66
N ILE A 92 -1.47 2.03 -10.12
CA ILE A 92 -2.93 1.97 -10.37
C ILE A 92 -3.73 2.63 -9.25
N GLY A 93 -4.40 3.74 -9.52
CA GLY A 93 -5.32 4.35 -8.57
C GLY A 93 -6.68 3.67 -8.49
N GLN A 94 -7.43 3.90 -7.40
CA GLN A 94 -8.76 3.27 -7.23
C GLN A 94 -9.71 3.62 -8.38
N ALA A 95 -9.59 4.82 -8.97
CA ALA A 95 -10.50 5.24 -10.01
C ALA A 95 -10.38 4.39 -11.29
N ASN A 96 -9.21 3.80 -11.52
CA ASN A 96 -8.90 2.99 -12.70
C ASN A 96 -9.53 1.60 -12.70
N ILE A 97 -10.09 1.13 -11.58
CA ILE A 97 -10.74 -0.17 -11.45
C ILE A 97 -12.25 0.02 -11.43
N SER A 98 -12.98 -0.65 -12.34
CA SER A 98 -14.42 -0.41 -12.48
C SER A 98 -15.26 -0.90 -11.30
N ALA A 99 -14.75 -1.78 -10.44
CA ALA A 99 -15.39 -2.11 -9.17
C ALA A 99 -15.53 -0.91 -8.22
N TYR A 100 -14.66 0.09 -8.31
CA TYR A 100 -14.73 1.31 -7.49
C TYR A 100 -15.52 2.44 -8.15
N THR A 101 -15.54 2.50 -9.49
CA THR A 101 -16.06 3.66 -10.22
C THR A 101 -17.16 3.36 -11.23
N PHE A 102 -17.54 2.10 -11.38
CA PHE A 102 -18.57 1.65 -12.33
C PHE A 102 -18.30 2.04 -13.79
N GLY A 103 -17.02 2.24 -14.14
CA GLY A 103 -16.57 2.58 -15.49
C GLY A 103 -16.34 4.07 -15.76
N LEU A 104 -16.20 4.89 -14.70
CA LEU A 104 -15.96 6.35 -14.81
C LEU A 104 -14.81 6.73 -15.75
N MET A 105 -13.76 5.90 -15.81
CA MET A 105 -12.58 6.14 -16.64
C MET A 105 -12.79 5.80 -18.12
N GLY A 106 -14.00 5.43 -18.54
CA GLY A 106 -14.33 5.15 -19.94
C GLY A 106 -14.04 3.72 -20.41
N TYR A 107 -13.68 2.83 -19.49
CA TYR A 107 -13.47 1.40 -19.70
C TYR A 107 -13.91 0.60 -18.47
N LYS A 108 -13.90 -0.73 -18.56
CA LYS A 108 -14.18 -1.65 -17.45
C LYS A 108 -13.06 -2.69 -17.29
N THR A 109 -12.94 -3.21 -16.08
CA THR A 109 -11.97 -4.24 -15.66
C THR A 109 -12.71 -5.49 -15.14
N PRO A 110 -13.49 -6.19 -15.99
CA PRO A 110 -14.38 -7.25 -15.55
C PRO A 110 -13.67 -8.42 -14.83
N ASN A 111 -12.41 -8.71 -15.14
CA ASN A 111 -11.67 -9.79 -14.50
C ASN A 111 -11.16 -9.40 -13.11
N ILE A 112 -10.70 -8.17 -12.93
CA ILE A 112 -10.36 -7.63 -11.61
C ILE A 112 -11.65 -7.49 -10.77
N ASP A 113 -12.72 -6.95 -11.35
CA ASP A 113 -14.03 -6.80 -10.70
C ASP A 113 -14.60 -8.15 -10.24
N ARG A 114 -14.25 -9.23 -10.94
CA ARG A 114 -14.62 -10.60 -10.57
C ARG A 114 -13.96 -11.02 -9.26
N ILE A 115 -12.70 -10.65 -8.99
CA ILE A 115 -12.04 -10.94 -7.71
C ILE A 115 -12.78 -10.26 -6.56
N ALA A 116 -13.18 -8.99 -6.74
CA ALA A 116 -13.99 -8.26 -5.77
C ALA A 116 -15.36 -8.92 -5.54
N ARG A 117 -16.07 -9.28 -6.62
CA ARG A 117 -17.40 -9.89 -6.56
C ARG A 117 -17.40 -11.28 -5.90
N GLU A 118 -16.37 -12.07 -6.15
CA GLU A 118 -16.22 -13.42 -5.61
C GLU A 118 -15.57 -13.44 -4.22
N GLY A 119 -15.21 -12.27 -3.68
CA GLY A 119 -14.52 -12.15 -2.40
C GLY A 119 -14.88 -10.87 -1.67
N MET A 120 -13.85 -10.17 -1.22
CA MET A 120 -13.92 -8.93 -0.46
C MET A 120 -13.16 -7.82 -1.16
N MET A 121 -13.78 -6.65 -1.31
CA MET A 121 -13.16 -5.42 -1.78
C MET A 121 -12.87 -4.49 -0.59
N PHE A 122 -11.68 -3.88 -0.56
CA PHE A 122 -11.26 -3.00 0.53
C PHE A 122 -11.23 -1.54 0.10
N THR A 123 -11.90 -0.67 0.84
CA THR A 123 -11.91 0.78 0.57
C THR A 123 -10.81 1.53 1.32
N ASP A 124 -10.36 0.99 2.45
CA ASP A 124 -9.34 1.53 3.34
C ASP A 124 -8.06 0.66 3.34
N TYR A 125 -7.58 0.32 2.14
CA TYR A 125 -6.32 -0.39 1.96
C TYR A 125 -5.14 0.56 1.70
N TYR A 126 -4.06 0.37 2.45
CA TYR A 126 -2.86 1.21 2.42
C TYR A 126 -1.64 0.44 1.91
N ALA A 127 -1.14 0.86 0.76
CA ALA A 127 0.20 0.52 0.31
C ALA A 127 1.21 1.55 0.85
N GLU A 128 2.24 1.90 0.08
CA GLU A 128 3.21 2.94 0.46
C GLU A 128 3.31 4.01 -0.64
N GLN A 129 4.15 5.02 -0.44
CA GLN A 129 4.22 6.17 -1.34
C GLN A 129 4.89 5.92 -2.72
N SER A 130 5.64 4.82 -2.89
CA SER A 130 6.37 4.48 -4.14
C SER A 130 6.58 2.97 -4.34
N CYS A 131 7.09 2.56 -5.52
CA CYS A 131 7.12 1.15 -5.93
C CYS A 131 8.00 0.31 -5.00
N THR A 132 9.24 0.74 -4.78
CA THR A 132 10.20 0.06 -3.89
C THR A 132 9.65 -0.03 -2.47
N ALA A 133 9.05 1.07 -1.99
CA ALA A 133 8.40 1.12 -0.68
C ALA A 133 7.27 0.10 -0.55
N GLY A 134 6.29 0.13 -1.44
CA GLY A 134 5.10 -0.73 -1.36
C GLY A 134 5.43 -2.20 -1.47
N ARG A 135 6.35 -2.55 -2.37
CA ARG A 135 6.85 -3.92 -2.55
C ARG A 135 7.61 -4.41 -1.33
N SER A 136 8.43 -3.55 -0.72
CA SER A 136 9.18 -3.90 0.49
C SER A 136 8.26 -4.14 1.68
N SER A 137 7.27 -3.26 1.88
CA SER A 137 6.30 -3.39 2.96
C SER A 137 5.41 -4.63 2.80
N PHE A 138 4.99 -4.93 1.57
CA PHE A 138 4.25 -6.15 1.25
C PHE A 138 5.05 -7.41 1.60
N ILE A 139 6.25 -7.54 1.05
CA ILE A 139 6.99 -8.81 1.10
C ILE A 139 7.59 -9.07 2.49
N THR A 140 7.85 -8.02 3.27
CA THR A 140 8.49 -8.13 4.60
C THR A 140 7.54 -7.90 5.78
N GLY A 141 6.34 -7.34 5.55
CA GLY A 141 5.44 -6.96 6.64
C GLY A 141 5.98 -5.86 7.56
N GLN A 142 7.05 -5.17 7.17
CA GLN A 142 7.72 -4.10 7.91
C GLN A 142 7.48 -2.75 7.21
N CYS A 143 7.50 -1.64 7.95
CA CYS A 143 7.52 -0.31 7.34
C CYS A 143 8.85 -0.05 6.62
N THR A 144 8.83 0.93 5.72
CA THR A 144 9.99 1.31 4.90
C THR A 144 11.18 1.81 5.72
N LEU A 145 10.94 2.43 6.88
CA LEU A 145 12.03 2.87 7.76
C LEU A 145 12.82 1.69 8.33
N ARG A 146 12.21 0.51 8.54
CA ARG A 146 12.94 -0.68 9.01
C ARG A 146 13.82 -1.27 7.91
N THR A 147 13.31 -1.35 6.69
CA THR A 147 14.03 -1.97 5.57
C THR A 147 15.03 -1.01 4.93
N GLY A 148 14.84 0.31 5.08
CA GLY A 148 15.55 1.35 4.33
C GLY A 148 15.15 1.41 2.85
N LEU A 149 14.11 0.68 2.45
CA LEU A 149 13.62 0.63 1.06
C LEU A 149 12.48 1.63 0.84
N SER A 150 12.68 2.90 1.19
CA SER A 150 11.67 3.96 1.01
C SER A 150 11.77 4.67 -0.35
N LYS A 151 12.97 4.77 -0.93
CA LYS A 151 13.22 5.53 -2.16
C LYS A 151 13.36 4.59 -3.36
N VAL A 152 12.94 5.06 -4.52
CA VAL A 152 12.98 4.32 -5.78
C VAL A 152 14.42 3.89 -6.10
N GLY A 153 14.63 2.58 -6.25
CA GLY A 153 15.93 2.02 -6.63
C GLY A 153 16.32 2.35 -8.07
N THR A 154 17.62 2.55 -8.30
CA THR A 154 18.25 2.81 -9.61
C THR A 154 19.27 1.72 -9.96
N PRO A 155 19.62 1.53 -11.25
CA PRO A 155 20.69 0.62 -11.66
C PRO A 155 22.00 0.90 -10.93
N GLY A 156 22.70 -0.14 -10.48
CA GLY A 156 23.97 -0.06 -9.74
C GLY A 156 23.84 0.37 -8.28
N SER A 157 22.62 0.62 -7.77
CA SER A 157 22.41 1.04 -6.38
C SER A 157 22.97 0.01 -5.38
N PRO A 158 23.71 0.44 -4.34
CA PRO A 158 24.14 -0.44 -3.26
C PRO A 158 23.03 -0.70 -2.23
N VAL A 159 21.84 -0.11 -2.40
CA VAL A 159 20.68 -0.28 -1.53
C VAL A 159 19.75 -1.33 -2.14
N GLY A 160 19.35 -2.30 -1.34
CA GLY A 160 18.47 -3.41 -1.73
C GLY A 160 18.01 -4.20 -0.51
N LEU A 161 17.11 -5.16 -0.69
CA LEU A 161 16.57 -5.99 0.38
C LEU A 161 17.70 -6.70 1.14
N GLN A 162 17.76 -6.59 2.46
CA GLN A 162 18.87 -7.17 3.22
C GLN A 162 18.59 -8.62 3.59
N ALA A 163 19.65 -9.42 3.74
CA ALA A 163 19.52 -10.83 4.17
C ALA A 163 18.92 -10.98 5.57
N SER A 164 18.89 -9.91 6.37
CA SER A 164 18.24 -9.83 7.68
C SER A 164 16.74 -9.53 7.62
N ASP A 165 16.20 -9.12 6.47
CA ASP A 165 14.78 -8.83 6.29
C ASP A 165 14.03 -10.10 5.90
N ALA A 166 13.30 -10.69 6.85
CA ALA A 166 12.49 -11.88 6.57
C ALA A 166 11.41 -11.59 5.52
N THR A 167 11.32 -12.44 4.49
CA THR A 167 10.25 -12.35 3.48
C THR A 167 9.13 -13.36 3.69
N ILE A 168 7.95 -13.09 3.12
CA ILE A 168 6.87 -14.08 3.01
C ILE A 168 7.40 -15.40 2.42
N ALA A 169 8.23 -15.34 1.37
CA ALA A 169 8.76 -16.53 0.71
C ALA A 169 9.69 -17.34 1.64
N GLU A 170 10.60 -16.69 2.36
CA GLU A 170 11.50 -17.34 3.32
C GLU A 170 10.73 -18.02 4.46
N LEU A 171 9.64 -17.40 4.92
CA LEU A 171 8.83 -17.90 6.03
C LEU A 171 7.85 -19.00 5.60
N LEU A 172 7.37 -18.98 4.34
CA LEU A 172 6.49 -20.02 3.81
C LEU A 172 7.24 -21.31 3.42
N LYS A 173 8.51 -21.23 3.02
CA LYS A 173 9.29 -22.40 2.58
C LYS A 173 9.37 -23.52 3.62
N PRO A 174 9.66 -23.26 4.91
CA PRO A 174 9.61 -24.29 5.96
C PRO A 174 8.23 -24.94 6.14
N LEU A 175 7.16 -24.27 5.69
CA LEU A 175 5.79 -24.81 5.66
C LEU A 175 5.50 -25.61 4.38
N GLY A 176 6.52 -25.93 3.59
CA GLY A 176 6.42 -26.80 2.41
C GLY A 176 5.93 -26.12 1.13
N TYR A 177 5.91 -24.78 1.11
CA TYR A 177 5.56 -24.02 -0.09
C TYR A 177 6.70 -24.03 -1.12
N ALA A 178 6.32 -24.20 -2.38
CA ALA A 178 7.13 -23.71 -3.49
C ALA A 178 6.86 -22.21 -3.70
N THR A 179 7.86 -21.45 -4.11
CA THR A 179 7.81 -19.97 -4.15
C THR A 179 8.30 -19.45 -5.49
N GLY A 180 7.54 -18.56 -6.12
CA GLY A 180 7.90 -17.96 -7.41
C GLY A 180 7.50 -16.49 -7.49
N GLN A 181 8.39 -15.65 -8.04
CA GLN A 181 8.11 -14.25 -8.34
C GLN A 181 8.26 -14.01 -9.85
N PHE A 182 7.28 -13.35 -10.45
CA PHE A 182 7.24 -13.13 -11.90
C PHE A 182 6.89 -11.68 -12.21
N GLY A 183 7.66 -11.03 -13.08
CA GLY A 183 7.52 -9.61 -13.41
C GLY A 183 8.35 -8.70 -12.49
N LYS A 184 7.94 -7.45 -12.32
CA LYS A 184 8.78 -6.40 -11.72
C LYS A 184 9.18 -6.73 -10.26
N ASN A 185 10.46 -6.59 -9.94
CA ASN A 185 10.99 -6.77 -8.57
C ASN A 185 11.12 -5.46 -7.80
N HIS A 186 12.05 -4.59 -8.21
CA HIS A 186 12.31 -3.28 -7.61
C HIS A 186 12.75 -3.25 -6.14
N LEU A 187 13.35 -4.35 -5.66
CA LEU A 187 13.89 -4.51 -4.31
C LEU A 187 15.43 -4.54 -4.25
N GLY A 188 16.09 -4.10 -5.31
CA GLY A 188 17.56 -4.06 -5.40
C GLY A 188 18.05 -4.58 -6.74
N ASP A 189 19.24 -4.13 -7.12
CA ASP A 189 19.86 -4.43 -8.42
C ASP A 189 20.78 -5.66 -8.39
N LYS A 190 21.61 -5.77 -7.35
CA LYS A 190 22.67 -6.77 -7.28
C LYS A 190 22.13 -8.18 -7.09
N ASP A 191 22.95 -9.17 -7.41
CA ASP A 191 22.62 -10.59 -7.29
C ASP A 191 22.23 -10.98 -5.85
N GLU A 192 22.87 -10.38 -4.85
CA GLU A 192 22.52 -10.57 -3.43
C GLU A 192 21.13 -10.05 -3.04
N TYR A 193 20.48 -9.24 -3.88
CA TYR A 193 19.13 -8.69 -3.70
C TYR A 193 18.08 -9.34 -4.59
N LEU A 194 18.47 -10.29 -5.45
CA LEU A 194 17.51 -10.98 -6.32
C LEU A 194 16.51 -11.78 -5.46
N PRO A 195 15.24 -11.93 -5.89
CA PRO A 195 14.24 -12.63 -5.10
C PRO A 195 14.66 -14.04 -4.67
N THR A 196 15.46 -14.72 -5.49
CA THR A 196 15.98 -16.07 -5.21
C THR A 196 17.01 -16.12 -4.09
N ALA A 197 17.66 -15.00 -3.75
CA ALA A 197 18.47 -14.85 -2.54
C ALA A 197 17.62 -14.66 -1.26
N HIS A 198 16.34 -14.28 -1.44
CA HIS A 198 15.37 -13.93 -0.39
C HIS A 198 14.16 -14.85 -0.39
N GLY A 199 14.40 -16.14 -0.59
CA GLY A 199 13.43 -17.20 -0.35
C GLY A 199 12.60 -17.60 -1.55
N PHE A 200 12.64 -16.92 -2.69
CA PHE A 200 11.96 -17.44 -3.89
C PHE A 200 12.74 -18.61 -4.52
N ASP A 201 12.05 -19.64 -5.01
CA ASP A 201 12.68 -20.75 -5.73
C ASP A 201 12.99 -20.38 -7.18
N GLU A 202 12.13 -19.53 -7.77
CA GLU A 202 12.23 -19.04 -9.15
C GLU A 202 11.90 -17.55 -9.22
N PHE A 203 12.67 -16.82 -10.03
CA PHE A 203 12.37 -15.45 -10.43
C PHE A 203 12.50 -15.29 -11.93
N PHE A 204 11.55 -14.60 -12.55
CA PHE A 204 11.69 -14.12 -13.92
C PHE A 204 11.01 -12.75 -14.09
N GLY A 205 11.80 -11.71 -14.34
CA GLY A 205 11.30 -10.36 -14.52
C GLY A 205 12.37 -9.27 -14.50
N ASN A 206 11.94 -8.02 -14.59
CA ASN A 206 12.80 -6.84 -14.58
C ASN A 206 13.02 -6.31 -13.15
N LEU A 207 14.11 -5.55 -12.96
CA LEU A 207 14.55 -5.12 -11.63
C LEU A 207 14.19 -3.69 -11.28
N TYR A 208 13.77 -2.86 -12.24
CA TYR A 208 13.55 -1.44 -12.02
C TYR A 208 12.19 -0.97 -12.56
N HIS A 209 11.98 0.35 -12.49
CA HIS A 209 10.90 1.02 -13.19
C HIS A 209 11.20 1.11 -14.70
N LEU A 210 10.16 1.09 -15.54
CA LEU A 210 10.31 0.95 -16.99
C LEU A 210 11.08 2.13 -17.63
N ASN A 211 10.94 3.34 -17.10
CA ASN A 211 11.68 4.49 -17.65
C ASN A 211 13.20 4.30 -17.61
N ALA A 212 13.75 3.65 -16.56
CA ALA A 212 15.18 3.36 -16.48
C ALA A 212 15.62 2.33 -17.53
N GLU A 213 14.75 1.38 -17.85
CA GLU A 213 14.99 0.30 -18.81
C GLU A 213 15.04 0.82 -20.26
N GLU A 214 14.28 1.89 -20.57
CA GLU A 214 14.27 2.51 -21.91
C GLU A 214 15.35 3.58 -22.11
N GLU A 215 16.06 4.03 -21.06
CA GLU A 215 17.13 5.04 -21.18
C GLU A 215 18.17 4.71 -22.26
N PRO A 216 18.63 3.45 -22.41
CA PRO A 216 19.60 3.10 -23.45
C PRO A 216 19.14 3.33 -24.88
N GLU A 217 17.84 3.45 -25.13
CA GLU A 217 17.26 3.77 -26.45
C GLU A 217 17.16 5.28 -26.71
N SER A 218 17.54 6.12 -25.74
CA SER A 218 17.56 7.57 -25.91
C SER A 218 18.66 8.01 -26.87
N ARG A 219 18.35 8.99 -27.73
CA ARG A 219 19.32 9.62 -28.66
C ARG A 219 20.54 10.17 -27.94
N THR A 220 20.37 10.64 -26.70
CA THR A 220 21.42 11.29 -25.89
C THR A 220 22.09 10.33 -24.91
N TYR A 221 21.74 9.04 -24.92
CA TYR A 221 22.38 8.08 -24.02
C TYR A 221 23.89 7.95 -24.34
N PRO A 222 24.77 7.94 -23.32
CA PRO A 222 26.21 7.81 -23.56
C PRO A 222 26.56 6.52 -24.30
N ARG A 223 27.43 6.63 -25.31
CA ARG A 223 27.88 5.48 -26.12
C ARG A 223 29.10 4.75 -25.54
N ASP A 224 29.68 5.28 -24.47
CA ASP A 224 30.81 4.68 -23.77
C ASP A 224 30.39 3.36 -23.10
N PRO A 225 30.99 2.21 -23.46
CA PRO A 225 30.69 0.93 -22.83
C PRO A 225 30.90 0.92 -21.32
N GLU A 226 31.87 1.68 -20.80
CA GLU A 226 32.12 1.74 -19.35
C GLU A 226 31.00 2.50 -18.61
N PHE A 227 30.38 3.49 -19.26
CA PHE A 227 29.18 4.14 -18.72
C PHE A 227 28.04 3.12 -18.59
N ARG A 228 27.76 2.36 -19.66
CA ARG A 228 26.71 1.33 -19.65
C ARG A 228 26.98 0.26 -18.60
N LYS A 229 28.23 -0.17 -18.45
CA LYS A 229 28.61 -1.17 -17.45
C LYS A 229 28.38 -0.70 -16.01
N LYS A 230 28.55 0.60 -15.75
CA LYS A 230 28.46 1.16 -14.41
C LYS A 230 27.05 1.65 -14.04
N PHE A 231 26.32 2.18 -15.01
CA PHE A 231 25.06 2.90 -14.79
C PHE A 231 23.90 2.40 -15.65
N GLY A 232 24.16 1.50 -16.60
CA GLY A 232 23.11 0.94 -17.45
C GLY A 232 22.24 -0.06 -16.68
N PRO A 233 20.95 -0.17 -17.04
CA PRO A 233 20.07 -1.19 -16.48
C PRO A 233 20.54 -2.58 -16.91
N ARG A 234 20.39 -3.56 -16.01
CA ARG A 234 20.40 -4.99 -16.36
C ARG A 234 19.18 -5.31 -17.22
N GLY A 235 19.24 -6.40 -17.98
CA GLY A 235 18.06 -6.87 -18.73
C GLY A 235 17.00 -7.53 -17.84
N VAL A 236 16.11 -8.27 -18.49
CA VAL A 236 15.14 -9.12 -17.79
C VAL A 236 15.90 -10.32 -17.23
N ILE A 237 15.82 -10.52 -15.92
CA ILE A 237 16.59 -11.54 -15.22
C ILE A 237 15.73 -12.77 -15.00
N ARG A 238 16.30 -13.95 -15.30
CA ARG A 238 15.82 -15.25 -14.85
C ARG A 238 16.79 -15.78 -13.80
N SER A 239 16.30 -16.20 -12.65
CA SER A 239 17.15 -16.84 -11.65
C SER A 239 16.43 -17.95 -10.90
N THR A 240 17.21 -18.87 -10.33
CA THR A 240 16.73 -19.98 -9.50
C THR A 240 17.52 -20.08 -8.20
N ALA A 241 16.89 -20.63 -7.15
CA ALA A 241 17.49 -20.72 -5.81
C ALA A 241 18.77 -21.59 -5.72
N ASP A 242 19.12 -22.32 -6.76
CA ASP A 242 20.40 -23.04 -6.89
C ASP A 242 21.56 -22.14 -7.34
N GLY A 243 21.31 -20.85 -7.56
CA GLY A 243 22.31 -19.84 -7.89
C GLY A 243 22.47 -19.59 -9.40
N LYS A 244 21.67 -20.21 -10.27
CA LYS A 244 21.68 -19.87 -11.69
C LYS A 244 21.04 -18.48 -11.88
N ILE A 245 21.78 -17.58 -12.54
CA ILE A 245 21.30 -16.24 -12.92
C ILE A 245 21.59 -16.05 -14.40
N GLU A 246 20.57 -15.65 -15.14
CA GLU A 246 20.60 -15.43 -16.58
C GLU A 246 19.98 -14.06 -16.89
N ASP A 247 20.74 -13.19 -17.56
CA ASP A 247 20.20 -12.00 -18.19
C ASP A 247 19.66 -12.38 -19.58
N THR A 248 18.34 -12.38 -19.75
CA THR A 248 17.68 -12.80 -20.99
C THR A 248 17.67 -11.70 -22.05
N GLY A 249 18.42 -10.61 -21.83
CA GLY A 249 18.50 -9.45 -22.70
C GLY A 249 17.67 -8.26 -22.21
N PRO A 250 17.90 -7.09 -22.81
CA PRO A 250 17.31 -5.83 -22.38
C PRO A 250 15.78 -5.84 -22.45
N LEU A 251 15.15 -5.09 -21.55
CA LEU A 251 13.73 -4.74 -21.66
C LEU A 251 13.60 -3.49 -22.54
N THR A 252 13.67 -3.67 -23.86
CA THR A 252 13.49 -2.57 -24.81
C THR A 252 12.04 -2.10 -24.86
N LYS A 253 11.77 -0.89 -25.38
CA LYS A 253 10.41 -0.39 -25.66
C LYS A 253 9.58 -1.40 -26.45
N LYS A 254 10.19 -2.05 -27.44
CA LYS A 254 9.52 -3.10 -28.21
C LYS A 254 9.16 -4.32 -27.36
N ARG A 255 10.02 -4.75 -26.45
CA ARG A 255 9.75 -5.87 -25.54
C ARG A 255 8.75 -5.49 -24.45
N MET A 256 8.68 -4.22 -24.04
CA MET A 256 7.68 -3.71 -23.09
C MET A 256 6.23 -3.85 -23.62
N GLU A 257 6.03 -4.00 -24.93
CA GLU A 257 4.72 -4.34 -25.49
C GLU A 257 4.23 -5.74 -25.11
N THR A 258 5.14 -6.65 -24.73
CA THR A 258 4.84 -8.08 -24.54
C THR A 258 5.40 -8.71 -23.27
N ILE A 259 6.14 -7.97 -22.44
CA ILE A 259 6.84 -8.52 -21.27
C ILE A 259 5.89 -9.17 -20.24
N ASP A 260 4.67 -8.65 -20.10
CA ASP A 260 3.67 -9.22 -19.19
C ASP A 260 3.14 -10.58 -19.71
N ASP A 261 3.20 -10.86 -21.03
CA ASP A 261 2.91 -12.21 -21.57
C ASP A 261 3.99 -13.21 -21.15
N GLU A 262 5.26 -12.81 -21.26
CA GLU A 262 6.39 -13.68 -20.90
C GLU A 262 6.33 -14.07 -19.43
N THR A 263 6.09 -13.07 -18.56
CA THR A 263 6.13 -13.25 -17.11
C THR A 263 4.85 -13.90 -16.57
N SER A 264 3.67 -13.59 -17.11
CA SER A 264 2.44 -14.30 -16.77
C SER A 264 2.46 -15.76 -17.24
N THR A 265 3.02 -16.04 -18.42
CA THR A 265 3.24 -17.41 -18.91
C THR A 265 4.14 -18.19 -17.96
N ALA A 266 5.25 -17.60 -17.53
CA ALA A 266 6.14 -18.23 -16.55
C ALA A 266 5.44 -18.47 -15.20
N ALA A 267 4.63 -17.52 -14.71
CA ALA A 267 3.83 -17.70 -13.50
C ALA A 267 2.83 -18.87 -13.63
N MET A 268 2.14 -18.96 -14.76
CA MET A 268 1.19 -20.04 -15.03
C MET A 268 1.86 -21.41 -15.17
N ASP A 269 3.03 -21.48 -15.82
CA ASP A 269 3.85 -22.69 -15.88
C ASP A 269 4.33 -23.13 -14.49
N PHE A 270 4.79 -22.19 -13.67
CA PHE A 270 5.16 -22.45 -12.28
C PHE A 270 3.99 -23.06 -11.50
N MET A 271 2.82 -22.43 -11.54
CA MET A 271 1.62 -22.96 -10.85
C MET A 271 1.27 -24.37 -11.34
N ASP A 272 1.30 -24.61 -12.65
CA ASP A 272 1.03 -25.93 -13.26
C ASP A 272 1.98 -27.01 -12.74
N ARG A 273 3.29 -26.70 -12.70
CA ARG A 273 4.32 -27.61 -12.15
C ARG A 273 4.09 -27.90 -10.67
N GLN A 274 3.73 -26.91 -9.86
CA GLN A 274 3.50 -27.13 -8.43
C GLN A 274 2.25 -27.95 -8.17
N VAL A 275 1.18 -27.76 -8.94
CA VAL A 275 -0.03 -28.59 -8.88
C VAL A 275 0.30 -30.04 -9.24
N LYS A 276 1.04 -30.28 -10.33
CA LYS A 276 1.51 -31.63 -10.70
C LYS A 276 2.37 -32.27 -9.61
N ALA A 277 3.20 -31.47 -8.94
CA ALA A 277 4.02 -31.91 -7.81
C ALA A 277 3.24 -32.04 -6.49
N SER A 278 1.94 -31.73 -6.47
CA SER A 278 1.10 -31.72 -5.27
C SER A 278 1.65 -30.83 -4.13
N LYS A 279 2.36 -29.76 -4.47
CA LYS A 279 2.94 -28.80 -3.53
C LYS A 279 2.09 -27.53 -3.47
N PRO A 280 1.78 -26.98 -2.28
CA PRO A 280 1.22 -25.64 -2.20
C PRO A 280 2.24 -24.63 -2.73
N PHE A 281 1.76 -23.57 -3.38
CA PHE A 281 2.64 -22.53 -3.93
C PHE A 281 2.33 -21.14 -3.40
N PHE A 282 3.34 -20.29 -3.38
CA PHE A 282 3.23 -18.84 -3.28
C PHE A 282 3.76 -18.24 -4.58
N CYS A 283 2.85 -17.70 -5.39
CA CYS A 283 3.13 -17.04 -6.64
C CYS A 283 2.88 -15.54 -6.45
N TRP A 284 3.92 -14.72 -6.62
CA TRP A 284 3.82 -13.27 -6.61
C TRP A 284 4.05 -12.74 -8.04
N PHE A 285 2.94 -12.49 -8.73
CA PHE A 285 2.96 -11.95 -10.09
C PHE A 285 2.81 -10.42 -10.05
N ASN A 286 3.83 -9.74 -10.54
CA ASN A 286 3.99 -8.31 -10.53
C ASN A 286 4.02 -7.79 -11.96
N ALA A 287 2.85 -7.47 -12.52
CA ALA A 287 2.79 -6.90 -13.86
C ALA A 287 3.62 -5.60 -13.93
N THR A 288 4.20 -5.34 -15.11
CA THR A 288 4.86 -4.07 -15.40
C THR A 288 3.83 -2.97 -15.70
N ARG A 289 2.66 -3.36 -16.19
CA ARG A 289 1.48 -2.51 -16.28
C ARG A 289 1.02 -2.07 -14.88
N MET A 290 0.78 -0.78 -14.63
CA MET A 290 0.61 0.35 -15.54
C MET A 290 1.67 1.45 -15.36
N HIS A 291 2.87 1.08 -14.92
CA HIS A 291 3.92 2.07 -14.70
C HIS A 291 4.30 2.74 -16.02
N LEU A 292 4.44 4.07 -16.01
CA LEU A 292 4.90 4.83 -17.17
C LEU A 292 6.31 4.37 -17.63
N ARG A 293 6.64 4.45 -18.90
CA ARG A 293 5.74 4.71 -20.03
C ARG A 293 5.02 3.42 -20.40
N THR A 294 3.71 3.50 -20.56
CA THR A 294 2.94 2.39 -21.08
C THR A 294 3.27 2.25 -22.57
N HIS A 295 3.66 1.04 -22.99
CA HIS A 295 3.89 0.69 -24.39
C HIS A 295 2.94 -0.43 -24.77
N VAL A 296 1.76 -0.11 -25.30
CA VAL A 296 0.72 -1.06 -25.69
C VAL A 296 0.87 -1.44 -27.15
N ARG A 297 0.61 -2.72 -27.47
CA ARG A 297 0.60 -3.25 -28.85
C ARG A 297 -0.38 -2.48 -29.72
N ALA A 298 -0.02 -2.24 -30.98
CA ALA A 298 -0.86 -1.49 -31.90
C ALA A 298 -2.25 -2.13 -32.08
N GLU A 299 -2.34 -3.46 -32.11
CA GLU A 299 -3.58 -4.22 -32.23
C GLU A 299 -4.47 -4.19 -30.98
N HIS A 300 -3.94 -3.75 -29.84
CA HIS A 300 -4.70 -3.64 -28.57
C HIS A 300 -5.15 -2.22 -28.26
N ARG A 301 -4.75 -1.23 -29.06
CA ARG A 301 -5.14 0.17 -28.89
C ARG A 301 -6.54 0.44 -29.43
N ASP A 302 -7.22 1.40 -28.80
CA ASP A 302 -8.49 1.96 -29.27
C ASP A 302 -9.59 0.89 -29.52
N GLN A 303 -9.63 -0.13 -28.66
CA GLN A 303 -10.63 -1.20 -28.77
C GLN A 303 -12.06 -0.63 -28.92
N PRO A 304 -12.91 -1.22 -29.78
CA PRO A 304 -14.26 -0.71 -30.01
C PRO A 304 -15.06 -0.53 -28.71
N GLY A 305 -15.62 0.66 -28.51
CA GLY A 305 -16.39 1.00 -27.30
C GLY A 305 -15.59 1.69 -26.20
N LEU A 306 -14.26 1.80 -26.33
CA LEU A 306 -13.43 2.64 -25.46
C LEU A 306 -13.73 4.13 -25.69
N THR A 307 -14.07 4.84 -24.61
CA THR A 307 -14.33 6.29 -24.67
C THR A 307 -13.13 7.12 -24.20
N SER A 308 -12.26 6.58 -23.34
CA SER A 308 -10.97 7.18 -22.98
C SER A 308 -9.86 6.59 -23.83
N ARG A 309 -9.58 7.20 -24.99
CA ARG A 309 -8.53 6.78 -25.91
C ARG A 309 -7.16 7.26 -25.45
N THR A 310 -6.60 6.59 -24.44
CA THR A 310 -5.26 6.85 -23.92
C THR A 310 -4.49 5.54 -23.80
N GLU A 311 -3.17 5.62 -23.94
CA GLU A 311 -2.27 4.47 -23.79
C GLU A 311 -2.47 3.76 -22.44
N TYR A 312 -2.72 4.53 -21.37
CA TYR A 312 -3.02 3.97 -20.06
C TYR A 312 -4.33 3.18 -20.04
N ALA A 313 -5.39 3.67 -20.69
CA ALA A 313 -6.67 2.97 -20.74
C ALA A 313 -6.57 1.67 -21.55
N ASP A 314 -5.86 1.70 -22.68
CA ASP A 314 -5.57 0.51 -23.47
C ASP A 314 -4.78 -0.52 -22.67
N GLY A 315 -3.73 -0.08 -21.96
CA GLY A 315 -2.92 -0.96 -21.11
C GLY A 315 -3.70 -1.51 -19.91
N MET A 316 -4.66 -0.77 -19.35
CA MET A 316 -5.53 -1.26 -18.27
C MET A 316 -6.44 -2.39 -18.74
N ILE A 317 -6.96 -2.31 -19.96
CA ILE A 317 -7.74 -3.39 -20.58
C ILE A 317 -6.85 -4.62 -20.81
N GLU A 318 -5.64 -4.42 -21.34
CA GLU A 318 -4.65 -5.50 -21.53
C GLU A 318 -4.27 -6.17 -20.20
N HIS A 319 -4.06 -5.37 -19.15
CA HIS A 319 -3.76 -5.85 -17.80
C HIS A 319 -4.93 -6.66 -17.21
N ASP A 320 -6.16 -6.17 -17.32
CA ASP A 320 -7.35 -6.91 -16.89
C ASP A 320 -7.52 -8.24 -17.65
N ASN A 321 -7.25 -8.25 -18.96
CA ASN A 321 -7.28 -9.47 -19.77
C ASN A 321 -6.23 -10.48 -19.30
N THR A 322 -5.01 -10.03 -19.01
CA THR A 322 -3.94 -10.87 -18.46
C THR A 322 -4.35 -11.51 -17.14
N ILE A 323 -5.02 -10.74 -16.26
CA ILE A 323 -5.58 -11.26 -15.02
C ILE A 323 -6.65 -12.30 -15.31
N GLY A 324 -7.55 -12.06 -16.26
CA GLY A 324 -8.55 -13.04 -16.70
C GLY A 324 -7.94 -14.38 -17.11
N ILE A 325 -6.84 -14.35 -17.87
CA ILE A 325 -6.09 -15.55 -18.29
C ILE A 325 -5.53 -16.30 -17.07
N ILE A 326 -4.93 -15.59 -16.12
CA ILE A 326 -4.38 -16.19 -14.89
C ILE A 326 -5.50 -16.79 -14.02
N LEU A 327 -6.63 -16.10 -13.84
CA LEU A 327 -7.76 -16.61 -13.07
C LEU A 327 -8.37 -17.85 -13.74
N LYS A 328 -8.47 -17.87 -15.07
CA LYS A 328 -8.90 -19.04 -15.83
C LYS A 328 -7.93 -20.21 -15.66
N LYS A 329 -6.62 -19.96 -15.61
CA LYS A 329 -5.63 -21.03 -15.35
C LYS A 329 -5.89 -21.74 -14.01
N LEU A 330 -6.30 -21.01 -12.96
CA LEU A 330 -6.67 -21.63 -11.67
C LEU A 330 -7.90 -22.55 -11.79
N GLU A 331 -8.86 -22.18 -12.63
CA GLU A 331 -10.06 -22.99 -12.92
C GLU A 331 -9.71 -24.24 -13.73
N ASP A 332 -8.91 -24.07 -14.78
CA ASP A 332 -8.46 -25.16 -15.65
C ASP A 332 -7.63 -26.19 -14.87
N LEU A 333 -6.88 -25.74 -13.86
CA LEU A 333 -6.13 -26.60 -12.93
C LEU A 333 -7.01 -27.21 -11.83
N GLY A 334 -8.27 -26.80 -11.68
CA GLY A 334 -9.18 -27.30 -10.65
C GLY A 334 -8.84 -26.84 -9.22
N ILE A 335 -8.00 -25.81 -9.06
CA ILE A 335 -7.50 -25.33 -7.75
C ILE A 335 -8.11 -24.00 -7.30
N ALA A 336 -9.04 -23.42 -8.07
CA ALA A 336 -9.62 -22.11 -7.78
C ALA A 336 -10.20 -21.98 -6.36
N ASN A 337 -10.81 -23.06 -5.83
CA ASN A 337 -11.40 -23.06 -4.48
C ASN A 337 -10.36 -23.25 -3.36
N ASP A 338 -9.15 -23.72 -3.68
CA ASP A 338 -8.05 -23.95 -2.74
C ASP A 338 -6.92 -22.91 -2.94
N THR A 339 -7.24 -21.77 -3.57
CA THR A 339 -6.28 -20.71 -3.85
C THR A 339 -6.78 -19.39 -3.30
N ILE A 340 -5.99 -18.78 -2.44
CA ILE A 340 -6.11 -17.38 -2.07
C ILE A 340 -5.65 -16.54 -3.25
N VAL A 341 -6.50 -15.66 -3.76
CA VAL A 341 -6.13 -14.67 -4.77
C VAL A 341 -6.25 -13.28 -4.17
N LEU A 342 -5.16 -12.53 -4.18
CA LEU A 342 -5.08 -11.13 -3.77
C LEU A 342 -4.68 -10.28 -4.98
N TYR A 343 -5.46 -9.25 -5.30
CA TYR A 343 -5.11 -8.24 -6.29
C TYR A 343 -4.98 -6.87 -5.63
N THR A 344 -3.87 -6.18 -5.89
CA THR A 344 -3.62 -4.80 -5.42
C THR A 344 -2.51 -4.13 -6.25
N THR A 345 -1.92 -3.05 -5.74
CA THR A 345 -0.76 -2.36 -6.30
C THR A 345 0.14 -1.84 -5.18
N ASP A 346 1.33 -1.35 -5.52
CA ASP A 346 2.39 -0.93 -4.59
C ASP A 346 2.26 0.51 -4.10
N ASN A 347 1.63 1.40 -4.87
CA ASN A 347 1.42 2.80 -4.50
C ASN A 347 0.28 3.45 -5.29
N GLY A 348 -0.06 4.68 -4.93
CA GLY A 348 -0.98 5.53 -5.67
C GLY A 348 -0.51 5.83 -7.10
N PRO A 349 -1.40 6.34 -7.97
CA PRO A 349 -1.06 6.55 -9.37
C PRO A 349 0.00 7.64 -9.56
N HIS A 350 0.76 7.56 -10.65
CA HIS A 350 1.60 8.64 -11.15
C HIS A 350 0.74 9.55 -12.04
N MET A 351 -0.09 10.40 -11.44
CA MET A 351 -1.02 11.30 -12.16
C MET A 351 -0.28 12.34 -13.03
N ASN A 352 0.94 12.72 -12.65
CA ASN A 352 1.75 13.69 -13.38
C ASN A 352 2.23 13.20 -14.75
N SER A 353 2.01 11.93 -15.10
CA SER A 353 2.31 11.36 -16.41
C SER A 353 1.12 11.36 -17.37
N TRP A 354 -0.01 11.96 -16.99
CA TRP A 354 -1.16 12.12 -17.87
C TRP A 354 -0.76 12.67 -19.25
N PRO A 355 -1.26 12.09 -20.37
CA PRO A 355 -2.35 11.11 -20.46
C PRO A 355 -1.97 9.64 -20.20
N ASP A 356 -0.70 9.34 -19.94
CA ASP A 356 -0.18 8.01 -19.65
C ASP A 356 -0.02 7.79 -18.14
N GLY A 357 -1.08 8.05 -17.38
CA GLY A 357 -1.09 8.00 -15.92
C GLY A 357 -2.45 7.64 -15.34
N GLY A 358 -2.43 7.01 -14.17
CA GLY A 358 -3.62 6.60 -13.44
C GLY A 358 -4.37 7.77 -12.78
N MET A 359 -5.44 7.47 -12.05
CA MET A 359 -6.29 8.46 -11.40
C MET A 359 -6.80 7.95 -10.05
N THR A 360 -6.91 8.85 -9.09
CA THR A 360 -7.44 8.58 -7.75
C THR A 360 -8.36 9.72 -7.31
N PRO A 361 -9.46 9.45 -6.57
CA PRO A 361 -10.31 10.51 -6.05
C PRO A 361 -9.69 11.22 -4.83
N PHE A 362 -8.71 10.57 -4.20
CA PHE A 362 -8.00 11.05 -3.02
C PHE A 362 -7.04 12.19 -3.37
N ARG A 363 -6.65 12.98 -2.37
CA ARG A 363 -5.75 14.12 -2.59
C ARG A 363 -4.39 13.64 -3.09
N SER A 364 -3.92 14.31 -4.14
CA SER A 364 -2.60 14.13 -4.74
C SER A 364 -2.32 12.70 -5.22
N GLU A 365 -1.05 12.35 -5.36
CA GLU A 365 -0.56 11.21 -6.14
C GLU A 365 0.69 10.59 -5.50
N LYS A 366 1.27 9.58 -6.17
CA LYS A 366 2.55 8.94 -5.82
C LYS A 366 3.60 9.94 -5.32
N ASN A 367 4.41 9.54 -4.34
CA ASN A 367 5.47 10.34 -3.72
C ASN A 367 5.01 11.53 -2.86
N THR A 368 3.78 11.51 -2.34
CA THR A 368 3.27 12.51 -1.39
C THR A 368 2.80 11.89 -0.07
N ASN A 369 2.51 12.69 0.97
CA ASN A 369 1.93 12.24 2.24
C ASN A 369 0.40 12.03 2.18
N TRP A 370 -0.23 12.43 1.08
CA TRP A 370 -1.68 12.48 0.95
C TRP A 370 -2.28 11.10 0.67
N GLU A 371 -3.57 10.92 0.90
CA GLU A 371 -4.26 9.64 0.72
C GLU A 371 -4.12 9.10 -0.71
N GLY A 372 -3.99 9.97 -1.71
CA GLY A 372 -3.79 9.57 -3.10
C GLY A 372 -2.47 8.86 -3.38
N ALA A 373 -1.47 8.94 -2.50
CA ALA A 373 -0.21 8.20 -2.62
C ALA A 373 -0.28 6.80 -1.98
N PHE A 374 -1.07 6.63 -0.93
CA PHE A 374 -1.04 5.41 -0.10
C PHE A 374 -2.31 4.56 -0.21
N ARG A 375 -3.48 5.16 -0.42
CA ARG A 375 -4.75 4.46 -0.45
C ARG A 375 -5.04 3.97 -1.87
N VAL A 376 -4.91 2.66 -2.06
CA VAL A 376 -4.89 2.01 -3.39
C VAL A 376 -5.98 0.93 -3.49
N PRO A 377 -6.34 0.44 -4.69
CA PRO A 377 -7.31 -0.64 -4.82
C PRO A 377 -6.76 -1.94 -4.23
N CYS A 378 -7.61 -2.67 -3.49
CA CYS A 378 -7.31 -4.02 -3.03
C CYS A 378 -8.57 -4.89 -3.02
N MET A 379 -8.43 -6.14 -3.44
CA MET A 379 -9.48 -7.16 -3.36
C MET A 379 -8.89 -8.54 -3.19
N MET A 380 -9.58 -9.38 -2.42
CA MET A 380 -9.13 -10.72 -2.09
C MET A 380 -10.30 -11.71 -2.19
N ARG A 381 -10.07 -12.87 -2.82
CA ARG A 381 -11.01 -13.99 -2.81
C ARG A 381 -10.35 -15.24 -2.24
N TRP A 382 -11.14 -15.99 -1.49
CA TRP A 382 -10.82 -17.35 -1.06
C TRP A 382 -12.13 -18.12 -0.93
N PRO A 383 -12.59 -18.79 -2.00
CA PRO A 383 -13.90 -19.43 -2.04
C PRO A 383 -14.12 -20.40 -0.87
N GLY A 384 -15.30 -20.35 -0.25
CA GLY A 384 -15.64 -21.17 0.92
C GLY A 384 -15.02 -20.72 2.24
N ARG A 385 -14.16 -19.68 2.25
CA ARG A 385 -13.51 -19.13 3.45
C ARG A 385 -13.78 -17.64 3.65
N ILE A 386 -13.77 -16.86 2.57
CA ILE A 386 -14.19 -15.47 2.54
C ILE A 386 -15.58 -15.42 1.91
N ARG A 387 -16.54 -14.75 2.56
CA ARG A 387 -17.87 -14.55 1.98
C ARG A 387 -17.76 -13.69 0.70
N PRO A 388 -18.42 -14.05 -0.41
CA PRO A 388 -18.37 -13.27 -1.64
C PRO A 388 -19.16 -11.96 -1.53
N GLY A 389 -18.80 -10.99 -2.36
CA GLY A 389 -19.49 -9.70 -2.49
C GLY A 389 -19.38 -8.79 -1.27
N GLN A 390 -18.36 -8.96 -0.43
CA GLN A 390 -18.17 -8.12 0.76
C GLN A 390 -17.45 -6.82 0.40
N ILE A 391 -17.78 -5.75 1.10
CA ILE A 391 -17.03 -4.48 1.08
C ILE A 391 -16.53 -4.24 2.49
N SER A 392 -15.23 -4.00 2.63
CA SER A 392 -14.58 -3.68 3.89
C SER A 392 -14.18 -2.21 3.94
N ASN A 393 -14.52 -1.56 5.05
CA ASN A 393 -14.00 -0.26 5.45
C ASN A 393 -12.96 -0.38 6.58
N GLU A 394 -12.56 -1.59 6.98
CA GLU A 394 -11.52 -1.76 8.01
C GLU A 394 -10.16 -1.34 7.45
N ILE A 395 -9.28 -0.83 8.32
CA ILE A 395 -7.93 -0.45 7.91
C ILE A 395 -7.13 -1.71 7.62
N VAL A 396 -6.63 -1.84 6.39
CA VAL A 396 -5.75 -2.94 5.98
C VAL A 396 -4.52 -2.34 5.31
N SER A 397 -3.35 -2.92 5.51
CA SER A 397 -2.12 -2.47 4.86
C SER A 397 -1.41 -3.59 4.12
N GLY A 398 -0.59 -3.25 3.12
CA GLY A 398 0.38 -4.16 2.52
C GLY A 398 1.22 -4.89 3.56
N GLN A 399 1.52 -4.24 4.69
CA GLN A 399 2.26 -4.82 5.81
C GLN A 399 1.53 -6.01 6.47
N ASP A 400 0.20 -6.06 6.40
CA ASP A 400 -0.62 -7.07 7.05
C ASP A 400 -0.58 -8.43 6.35
N TRP A 401 -0.17 -8.46 5.07
CA TRP A 401 -0.23 -9.70 4.30
C TRP A 401 0.76 -10.75 4.75
N LEU A 402 1.96 -10.36 5.24
CA LEU A 402 2.89 -11.35 5.77
C LEU A 402 2.30 -12.14 6.94
N PRO A 403 1.89 -11.53 8.07
CA PRO A 403 1.31 -12.30 9.16
C PRO A 403 -0.01 -12.98 8.78
N THR A 404 -0.81 -12.39 7.89
CA THR A 404 -2.10 -12.97 7.46
C THR A 404 -1.93 -14.22 6.60
N LEU A 405 -1.04 -14.19 5.61
CA LEU A 405 -0.79 -15.31 4.70
C LEU A 405 -0.07 -16.45 5.43
N LEU A 406 0.84 -16.15 6.35
CA LEU A 406 1.47 -17.16 7.21
C LEU A 406 0.43 -17.81 8.14
N ALA A 407 -0.50 -17.04 8.71
CA ALA A 407 -1.61 -17.60 9.47
C ALA A 407 -2.48 -18.55 8.61
N ALA A 408 -2.77 -18.17 7.36
CA ALA A 408 -3.51 -19.02 6.42
C ALA A 408 -2.75 -20.30 6.04
N ALA A 409 -1.42 -20.24 6.02
CA ALA A 409 -0.52 -21.39 5.83
C ALA A 409 -0.35 -22.26 7.10
N GLY A 410 -0.90 -21.83 8.24
CA GLY A 410 -0.88 -22.57 9.51
C GLY A 410 0.14 -22.07 10.53
N ASP A 411 0.71 -20.86 10.37
CA ASP A 411 1.58 -20.22 11.36
C ASP A 411 1.04 -18.85 11.81
N PRO A 412 0.02 -18.82 12.70
CA PRO A 412 -0.58 -17.58 13.17
C PRO A 412 0.32 -16.76 14.11
N ASP A 413 1.39 -17.37 14.64
CA ASP A 413 2.23 -16.78 15.69
C ASP A 413 3.55 -16.20 15.16
N ILE A 414 3.72 -16.11 13.83
CA ILE A 414 4.97 -15.72 13.19
C ILE A 414 5.51 -14.38 13.70
N LYS A 415 4.63 -13.40 13.94
CA LYS A 415 5.00 -12.09 14.50
C LYS A 415 5.69 -12.24 15.86
N ALA A 416 5.11 -13.02 16.77
CA ALA A 416 5.67 -13.24 18.09
C ALA A 416 6.99 -14.04 18.03
N LYS A 417 7.11 -14.98 17.08
CA LYS A 417 8.35 -15.74 16.84
C LYS A 417 9.48 -14.82 16.37
N LEU A 418 9.24 -13.96 15.39
CA LEU A 418 10.25 -13.05 14.85
C LEU A 418 10.78 -12.06 15.90
N LEU A 419 9.92 -11.55 16.79
CA LEU A 419 10.36 -10.66 17.87
C LEU A 419 11.38 -11.32 18.82
N ARG A 420 11.27 -12.63 19.04
CA ARG A 420 12.18 -13.41 19.88
C ARG A 420 13.41 -13.95 19.15
N GLY A 421 13.43 -13.85 17.82
CA GLY A 421 14.35 -14.62 16.98
C GLY A 421 13.70 -15.92 16.51
N HIS A 422 13.62 -16.12 15.20
CA HIS A 422 13.03 -17.29 14.58
C HIS A 422 13.90 -17.84 13.46
N THR A 423 14.17 -19.14 13.49
CA THR A 423 14.89 -19.83 12.42
C THR A 423 13.89 -20.33 11.37
N ALA A 424 14.03 -19.85 10.14
CA ALA A 424 13.28 -20.29 8.98
C ALA A 424 14.25 -20.81 7.91
N GLY A 425 14.22 -22.12 7.67
CA GLY A 425 15.22 -22.79 6.84
C GLY A 425 16.61 -22.70 7.48
N SER A 426 17.59 -22.15 6.74
CA SER A 426 18.97 -21.97 7.21
C SER A 426 19.23 -20.59 7.84
N LYS A 427 18.28 -19.66 7.80
CA LYS A 427 18.43 -18.28 8.27
C LYS A 427 17.72 -18.10 9.60
N THR A 428 18.24 -17.21 10.44
CA THR A 428 17.60 -16.78 11.69
C THR A 428 17.29 -15.30 11.60
N PHE A 429 16.02 -14.97 11.84
CA PHE A 429 15.47 -13.64 11.68
C PHE A 429 15.04 -13.08 13.02
N LYS A 430 15.36 -11.82 13.27
CA LYS A 430 14.87 -11.06 14.42
C LYS A 430 14.33 -9.72 13.94
N ASN A 431 13.10 -9.76 13.43
CA ASN A 431 12.43 -8.61 12.81
C ASN A 431 11.20 -8.20 13.63
N HIS A 432 10.82 -6.93 13.52
CA HIS A 432 9.57 -6.42 14.06
C HIS A 432 8.59 -6.21 12.91
N LEU A 433 7.60 -7.11 12.79
CA LEU A 433 6.53 -6.90 11.82
C LEU A 433 5.61 -5.76 12.26
N ASP A 434 5.34 -4.83 11.37
CA ASP A 434 4.40 -3.72 11.57
C ASP A 434 2.98 -4.08 11.07
N GLY A 435 2.87 -5.21 10.37
CA GLY A 435 1.60 -5.84 10.00
C GLY A 435 0.86 -6.54 11.13
N PHE A 436 -0.44 -6.75 10.93
CA PHE A 436 -1.34 -7.50 11.80
C PHE A 436 -1.99 -8.66 11.05
N ASN A 437 -2.26 -9.76 11.75
CA ASN A 437 -2.99 -10.89 11.16
C ASN A 437 -4.47 -10.55 11.01
N GLN A 438 -4.93 -10.40 9.76
CA GLN A 438 -6.32 -10.08 9.40
C GLN A 438 -7.18 -11.33 9.18
N LEU A 439 -6.61 -12.55 9.24
CA LEU A 439 -7.33 -13.78 8.89
C LEU A 439 -8.63 -14.01 9.70
N PRO A 440 -8.68 -13.76 11.02
CA PRO A 440 -9.92 -13.90 11.77
C PRO A 440 -11.03 -12.98 11.26
N TYR A 441 -10.69 -11.74 10.88
CA TYR A 441 -11.63 -10.79 10.28
C TYR A 441 -12.09 -11.27 8.90
N LEU A 442 -11.15 -11.63 8.02
CA LEU A 442 -11.43 -12.05 6.64
C LEU A 442 -12.35 -13.28 6.57
N THR A 443 -12.23 -14.19 7.54
CA THR A 443 -13.02 -15.43 7.63
C THR A 443 -14.27 -15.31 8.50
N GLY A 444 -14.58 -14.10 8.99
CA GLY A 444 -15.78 -13.82 9.79
C GLY A 444 -15.74 -14.38 11.21
N GLN A 445 -14.57 -14.79 11.70
CA GLN A 445 -14.36 -15.18 13.09
C GLN A 445 -14.30 -13.96 14.03
N GLN A 446 -13.97 -12.78 13.48
CA GLN A 446 -14.03 -11.49 14.15
C GLN A 446 -14.80 -10.48 13.30
N GLU A 447 -15.51 -9.57 13.95
CA GLU A 447 -16.30 -8.54 13.28
C GLU A 447 -15.42 -7.40 12.73
N ARG A 448 -14.30 -7.12 13.40
CA ARG A 448 -13.40 -5.99 13.11
C ARG A 448 -12.01 -6.46 12.72
N GLY A 449 -11.32 -5.65 11.92
CA GLY A 449 -9.92 -5.86 11.58
C GLY A 449 -9.02 -5.65 12.78
N ALA A 450 -7.81 -6.22 12.72
CA ALA A 450 -6.85 -6.13 13.83
C ALA A 450 -6.12 -4.77 13.88
N ARG A 451 -6.13 -4.01 12.79
CA ARG A 451 -5.40 -2.75 12.63
C ARG A 451 -6.29 -1.55 12.97
N LYS A 452 -5.79 -0.71 13.87
CA LYS A 452 -6.43 0.55 14.28
C LYS A 452 -5.69 1.79 13.80
N SER A 453 -4.44 1.65 13.40
CA SER A 453 -3.60 2.76 12.98
C SER A 453 -2.72 2.42 11.78
N PHE A 454 -2.24 3.46 11.10
CA PHE A 454 -1.28 3.37 10.00
C PHE A 454 -0.30 4.55 10.07
N ILE A 455 0.98 4.28 9.86
CA ILE A 455 2.06 5.26 9.96
C ILE A 455 2.61 5.48 8.57
N TYR A 456 2.69 6.75 8.16
CA TYR A 456 3.07 7.15 6.81
C TYR A 456 4.53 7.58 6.80
N PHE A 457 5.31 7.00 5.91
CA PHE A 457 6.70 7.39 5.67
C PHE A 457 6.87 7.98 4.27
N ASN A 458 7.58 9.10 4.14
CA ASN A 458 7.95 9.63 2.82
C ASN A 458 9.13 8.82 2.21
N ASP A 459 9.57 9.22 1.03
CA ASP A 459 10.67 8.55 0.33
C ASP A 459 12.05 8.78 0.98
N ASP A 460 12.21 9.82 1.79
CA ASP A 460 13.40 10.06 2.62
C ASP A 460 13.43 9.24 3.92
N GLY A 461 12.31 8.61 4.28
CA GLY A 461 12.17 7.78 5.49
C GLY A 461 11.66 8.55 6.72
N ASP A 462 11.16 9.77 6.55
CA ASP A 462 10.57 10.56 7.62
C ASP A 462 9.11 10.15 7.89
N LEU A 463 8.73 10.15 9.17
CA LEU A 463 7.35 9.93 9.59
C LEU A 463 6.54 11.20 9.31
N VAL A 464 5.74 11.18 8.25
CA VAL A 464 5.02 12.37 7.76
C VAL A 464 3.58 12.46 8.25
N ALA A 465 2.96 11.33 8.61
CA ALA A 465 1.61 11.30 9.15
C ALA A 465 1.34 10.04 9.99
N VAL A 466 0.29 10.10 10.80
CA VAL A 466 -0.31 8.94 11.48
C VAL A 466 -1.81 8.97 11.24
N ARG A 467 -2.37 7.82 10.85
CA ARG A 467 -3.80 7.56 10.91
C ARG A 467 -4.09 6.77 12.17
N HIS A 468 -5.02 7.26 13.00
CA HIS A 468 -5.62 6.56 14.13
C HIS A 468 -7.13 6.48 13.90
N GLU A 469 -7.66 5.27 13.73
CA GLU A 469 -9.07 5.01 13.41
C GLU A 469 -9.51 5.80 12.17
N ASN A 470 -10.45 6.74 12.30
CA ASN A 470 -10.87 7.63 11.22
C ASN A 470 -10.00 8.89 11.09
N TRP A 471 -9.13 9.19 12.04
CA TRP A 471 -8.38 10.43 12.06
C TRP A 471 -7.01 10.28 11.40
N LYS A 472 -6.63 11.23 10.54
CA LYS A 472 -5.28 11.39 10.03
C LYS A 472 -4.67 12.68 10.55
N VAL A 473 -3.46 12.58 11.08
CA VAL A 473 -2.65 13.68 11.60
C VAL A 473 -1.43 13.81 10.72
N VAL A 474 -1.25 14.98 10.08
CA VAL A 474 -0.16 15.27 9.14
C VAL A 474 0.87 16.16 9.82
N PHE A 475 2.09 15.66 9.97
CA PHE A 475 3.24 16.37 10.54
C PHE A 475 4.08 17.06 9.47
N GLU A 476 4.17 16.46 8.28
CA GLU A 476 4.85 17.05 7.13
C GLU A 476 3.99 16.94 5.89
N GLU A 477 3.97 18.00 5.07
CA GLU A 477 3.15 18.04 3.86
C GLU A 477 3.97 18.28 2.59
N GLN A 478 3.61 17.56 1.53
CA GLN A 478 4.01 17.91 0.18
C GLN A 478 3.07 19.00 -0.34
N ARG A 479 3.63 20.20 -0.59
CA ARG A 479 2.89 21.39 -1.04
C ARG A 479 2.78 21.47 -2.56
N ALA A 480 3.68 20.83 -3.30
CA ALA A 480 3.55 20.71 -4.74
C ALA A 480 2.28 19.91 -5.09
N GLN A 481 1.47 20.43 -6.00
CA GLN A 481 0.17 19.86 -6.36
C GLN A 481 0.22 18.85 -7.53
N GLY A 482 1.38 18.64 -8.13
CA GLY A 482 1.57 17.74 -9.28
C GLY A 482 2.88 18.00 -10.02
N THR A 483 3.04 17.39 -11.19
CA THR A 483 4.24 17.46 -12.06
C THR A 483 5.48 16.82 -11.42
N LEU A 484 6.64 16.93 -12.08
CA LEU A 484 7.92 16.55 -11.46
C LEU A 484 8.29 17.38 -10.22
N ARG A 485 7.58 18.49 -9.95
CA ARG A 485 7.78 19.29 -8.73
C ARG A 485 7.58 18.48 -7.45
N ILE A 486 6.66 17.51 -7.41
CA ILE A 486 6.49 16.60 -6.27
C ILE A 486 7.78 15.85 -5.91
N TRP A 487 8.58 15.54 -6.92
CA TRP A 487 9.84 14.80 -6.77
C TRP A 487 11.04 15.72 -6.53
N ALA A 488 10.91 17.00 -6.87
CA ALA A 488 11.98 18.00 -6.78
C ALA A 488 11.88 18.87 -5.52
N GLU A 489 10.68 19.10 -4.99
CA GLU A 489 10.43 19.97 -3.85
C GLU A 489 10.37 19.18 -2.55
N PRO A 490 11.01 19.69 -1.47
CA PRO A 490 11.01 19.01 -0.19
C PRO A 490 9.62 19.04 0.46
N PHE A 491 9.40 18.09 1.37
CA PHE A 491 8.29 18.16 2.30
C PHE A 491 8.45 19.38 3.22
N THR A 492 7.33 19.98 3.63
CA THR A 492 7.33 21.05 4.63
C THR A 492 6.91 20.50 5.99
N THR A 493 7.83 20.48 6.95
CA THR A 493 7.54 20.15 8.35
C THR A 493 6.65 21.23 8.98
N LEU A 494 5.58 20.80 9.64
CA LEU A 494 4.59 21.67 10.25
C LEU A 494 4.87 21.88 11.74
N ARG A 495 4.70 23.12 12.22
CA ARG A 495 4.75 23.43 13.66
C ARG A 495 3.49 22.98 14.41
N ILE A 496 2.38 22.94 13.69
CA ILE A 496 1.07 22.46 14.17
C ILE A 496 0.57 21.49 13.11
N PRO A 497 0.26 20.23 13.45
CA PRO A 497 -0.13 19.24 12.46
C PRO A 497 -1.53 19.52 11.91
N LYS A 498 -1.78 19.11 10.66
CA LYS A 498 -3.15 19.11 10.12
C LYS A 498 -3.90 17.90 10.62
N LEU A 499 -5.22 18.07 10.81
CA LEU A 499 -6.14 16.99 11.19
C LEU A 499 -7.18 16.78 10.09
N PHE A 500 -7.48 15.51 9.81
CA PHE A 500 -8.56 15.13 8.91
C PHE A 500 -9.32 13.95 9.53
N ASP A 501 -10.65 14.04 9.59
CA ASP A 501 -11.49 12.86 9.80
C ASP A 501 -11.77 12.24 8.43
N LEU A 502 -11.09 11.15 8.08
CA LEU A 502 -11.16 10.48 6.78
C LEU A 502 -12.53 9.82 6.50
N ARG A 503 -13.46 9.80 7.46
CA ARG A 503 -14.85 9.41 7.21
C ARG A 503 -15.72 10.61 6.84
N ALA A 504 -15.45 11.78 7.41
CA ALA A 504 -16.14 13.02 7.08
C ALA A 504 -15.54 13.74 5.86
N ASP A 505 -14.23 13.64 5.67
CA ASP A 505 -13.43 14.24 4.61
C ASP A 505 -12.43 13.21 4.04
N PRO A 506 -12.92 12.19 3.31
CA PRO A 506 -12.08 11.12 2.76
C PRO A 506 -11.06 11.61 1.74
N TYR A 507 -11.20 12.83 1.24
CA TYR A 507 -10.35 13.41 0.20
C TYR A 507 -9.43 14.52 0.71
N GLU A 508 -9.35 14.74 2.03
CA GLU A 508 -8.45 15.70 2.68
C GLU A 508 -8.56 17.13 2.12
N ARG A 509 -9.79 17.64 1.97
CA ARG A 509 -10.06 18.95 1.35
C ARG A 509 -10.43 20.04 2.35
N ALA A 510 -10.78 19.68 3.59
CA ALA A 510 -11.38 20.60 4.55
C ALA A 510 -10.47 21.79 4.89
N ASP A 511 -9.14 21.61 4.89
CA ASP A 511 -8.16 22.69 5.13
C ASP A 511 -8.10 23.73 3.99
N VAL A 512 -8.72 23.43 2.84
CA VAL A 512 -8.81 24.32 1.68
C VAL A 512 -10.23 24.86 1.50
N THR A 513 -11.25 24.03 1.70
CA THR A 513 -12.63 24.35 1.29
C THR A 513 -13.52 24.86 2.41
N SER A 514 -13.18 24.61 3.68
CA SER A 514 -14.07 24.91 4.81
C SER A 514 -13.78 26.27 5.45
N ASN A 515 -14.84 27.03 5.71
CA ASN A 515 -14.77 28.27 6.47
C ASN A 515 -14.55 28.05 7.98
N THR A 516 -14.76 26.84 8.48
CA THR A 516 -14.72 26.52 9.92
C THR A 516 -13.68 25.46 10.27
N TYR A 517 -12.79 25.09 9.33
CA TYR A 517 -11.78 24.05 9.55
C TYR A 517 -10.94 24.30 10.81
N TYR A 518 -10.41 25.52 10.98
CA TYR A 518 -9.53 25.82 12.10
C TYR A 518 -10.27 25.89 13.45
N ASP A 519 -11.54 26.27 13.47
CA ASP A 519 -12.38 26.19 14.67
C ASP A 519 -12.64 24.74 15.08
N TRP A 520 -12.98 23.89 14.11
CA TRP A 520 -13.09 22.44 14.29
C TRP A 520 -11.75 21.83 14.73
N TRP A 521 -10.63 22.24 14.12
CA TRP A 521 -9.29 21.78 14.49
C TRP A 521 -8.96 22.13 15.94
N MET A 522 -9.20 23.38 16.36
CA MET A 522 -8.95 23.82 17.74
C MET A 522 -9.75 23.02 18.75
N SER A 523 -10.99 22.67 18.39
CA SER A 523 -11.87 21.83 19.22
C SER A 523 -11.46 20.35 19.27
N ASN A 524 -10.60 19.90 18.34
CA ASN A 524 -10.19 18.50 18.20
C ASN A 524 -8.68 18.27 18.27
N ASN A 525 -7.90 19.26 18.74
CA ASN A 525 -6.44 19.16 18.77
C ASN A 525 -5.91 18.02 19.68
N TYR A 526 -6.74 17.45 20.55
CA TYR A 526 -6.40 16.29 21.37
C TYR A 526 -6.02 15.06 20.53
N VAL A 527 -6.53 14.96 19.30
CA VAL A 527 -6.20 13.90 18.33
C VAL A 527 -4.71 13.93 17.98
N ALA A 528 -4.09 15.10 17.92
CA ALA A 528 -2.65 15.22 17.69
C ALA A 528 -1.84 14.58 18.83
N TYR A 529 -2.30 14.67 20.08
CA TYR A 529 -1.61 14.02 21.21
C TYR A 529 -1.69 12.49 21.12
N ILE A 530 -2.81 11.94 20.65
CA ILE A 530 -2.97 10.51 20.41
C ILE A 530 -1.97 10.06 19.34
N ALA A 531 -1.93 10.74 18.19
CA ALA A 531 -1.00 10.42 17.12
C ALA A 531 0.48 10.54 17.53
N ILE A 532 0.83 11.55 18.34
CA ILE A 532 2.19 11.71 18.88
C ILE A 532 2.54 10.55 19.83
N ALA A 533 1.61 10.13 20.69
CA ALA A 533 1.84 9.00 21.58
C ALA A 533 2.05 7.70 20.80
N GLU A 534 1.23 7.42 19.79
CA GLU A 534 1.40 6.24 18.91
C GLU A 534 2.71 6.29 18.12
N ALA A 535 3.04 7.43 17.53
CA ALA A 535 4.32 7.62 16.85
C ALA A 535 5.50 7.40 17.80
N THR A 536 5.40 7.87 19.05
CA THR A 536 6.44 7.70 20.06
C THR A 536 6.62 6.23 20.44
N GLU A 537 5.53 5.52 20.72
CA GLU A 537 5.56 4.08 21.03
C GLU A 537 6.14 3.27 19.86
N PHE A 538 5.71 3.59 18.64
CA PHE A 538 6.22 2.97 17.43
C PHE A 538 7.73 3.22 17.24
N LEU A 539 8.17 4.48 17.32
CA LEU A 539 9.58 4.85 17.16
C LEU A 539 10.46 4.25 18.25
N ALA A 540 9.94 4.04 19.47
CA ALA A 540 10.67 3.39 20.55
C ALA A 540 11.06 1.94 20.20
N THR A 541 10.32 1.25 19.34
CA THR A 541 10.65 -0.12 18.90
C THR A 541 11.97 -0.20 18.14
N PHE A 542 12.42 0.89 17.50
CA PHE A 542 13.68 0.91 16.73
C PHE A 542 14.92 0.83 17.61
N LYS A 543 14.78 1.02 18.93
CA LYS A 543 15.86 0.78 19.89
C LYS A 543 16.30 -0.69 19.88
N ASP A 544 15.33 -1.62 19.81
CA ASP A 544 15.59 -3.06 19.84
C ASP A 544 15.62 -3.68 18.43
N PHE A 545 15.03 -2.99 17.45
CA PHE A 545 14.91 -3.41 16.05
C PHE A 545 15.31 -2.24 15.12
N PRO A 546 16.61 -1.89 15.05
CA PRO A 546 17.09 -0.77 14.23
C PRO A 546 16.88 -1.04 12.73
N PRO A 547 16.89 0.00 11.89
CA PRO A 547 16.83 -0.17 10.44
C PRO A 547 17.94 -1.08 9.92
N ALA A 548 17.62 -1.94 8.97
CA ALA A 548 18.57 -2.83 8.30
C ALA A 548 19.61 -2.04 7.50
N GLN A 549 19.21 -0.89 6.96
CA GLN A 549 20.07 0.07 6.26
C GLN A 549 19.43 1.47 6.29
N ARG A 550 20.16 2.48 5.83
CA ARG A 550 19.62 3.83 5.60
C ARG A 550 18.97 3.91 4.21
N SER A 551 17.88 4.65 4.09
CA SER A 551 17.26 4.97 2.80
C SER A 551 18.21 5.67 1.84
N ALA A 552 18.06 5.40 0.54
CA ALA A 552 18.81 6.10 -0.50
C ALA A 552 18.41 7.59 -0.56
N SER A 553 19.30 8.44 -1.12
CA SER A 553 19.02 9.85 -1.40
C SER A 553 19.24 10.14 -2.89
N PHE A 554 18.41 11.00 -3.48
CA PHE A 554 18.66 11.54 -4.83
C PHE A 554 19.72 12.65 -4.84
N GLY A 555 20.04 13.20 -3.66
CA GLY A 555 21.07 14.21 -3.49
C GLY A 555 22.47 13.62 -3.26
N ILE A 556 23.45 14.51 -3.13
CA ILE A 556 24.84 14.16 -2.77
C ILE A 556 25.10 14.18 -1.26
N ASP A 557 24.09 14.45 -0.44
CA ASP A 557 24.20 14.67 1.01
C ASP A 557 24.88 13.49 1.72
N GLN A 558 24.50 12.25 1.39
CA GLN A 558 25.10 11.06 1.99
C GLN A 558 26.56 10.87 1.57
N VAL A 559 26.89 11.23 0.32
CA VAL A 559 28.28 11.22 -0.18
C VAL A 559 29.11 12.26 0.56
N VAL A 560 28.58 13.47 0.70
CA VAL A 560 29.21 14.58 1.44
C VAL A 560 29.40 14.22 2.91
N GLU A 561 28.40 13.60 3.55
CA GLU A 561 28.49 13.15 4.93
C GLU A 561 29.57 12.07 5.09
N LYS A 562 29.59 11.07 4.20
CA LYS A 562 30.62 10.02 4.20
C LYS A 562 32.02 10.60 4.02
N MET A 563 32.19 11.56 3.10
CA MET A 563 33.44 12.28 2.90
C MET A 563 33.84 13.09 4.13
N ARG A 564 32.89 13.81 4.75
CA ARG A 564 33.14 14.58 5.98
C ARG A 564 33.61 13.67 7.11
N ARG A 565 32.93 12.53 7.32
CA ARG A 565 33.30 11.52 8.32
C ARG A 565 34.69 10.92 8.05
N SER A 566 35.05 10.67 6.78
CA SER A 566 36.39 10.15 6.44
C SER A 566 37.49 11.21 6.64
N MET A 567 37.18 12.48 6.43
CA MET A 567 38.11 13.58 6.67
C MET A 567 38.34 13.82 8.18
N THR A 568 37.32 13.70 9.02
CA THR A 568 37.47 13.80 10.48
C THR A 568 38.08 12.56 11.12
N ALA A 569 37.94 11.37 10.52
CA ALA A 569 38.61 10.15 11.00
C ALA A 569 40.09 10.07 10.60
N SER A 570 40.55 10.95 9.69
CA SER A 570 41.95 11.05 9.25
C SER A 570 42.73 12.17 9.96
N GLN A 571 42.09 12.83 10.95
CA GLN A 571 42.69 13.74 11.93
C GLN A 571 42.72 13.04 13.28
#